data_AF-R6RHJ7-F1
#
_entry.id   AF-R6RHJ7-F1
#
_cell.length_a   1.000
_cell.length_b   1.000
_cell.length_c   1.000
_cell.angle_alpha   90.00
_cell.angle_beta   90.00
_cell.angle_gamma   90.00
#
_symmetry.space_group_name_H-M   'P 1'
#
loop_
_entity.id
_entity.type
_entity.pdbx_description
1 polymer ?
#
loop_
_entity_poly.entity_id
_entity_poly.type
_entity_poly.pdbx_seq_one_letter_code
_entity_poly.pdbx_strand_id
1 'polypeptide(L)'
;MPNTTHNENGDLTHKKWLTLRDAIGNLPPLDAIEGKNDRTDFNQFHRVPIMDPKKYEWIRNTKEGDTAFNNQCINPNCMYQGNAKHGTKYVDGINKFNTETPLYCEKCGSLLPRPSTVDKKTGKLRIMKGFTSAYKRMNWDIPASTLTMNFPYVSSDNKVHPSQNRTLSIYEAMVLQTISEYNFSFIEGDKYVSDNLVIETIGESVPPRLIDLIVRNIKNI
;
A
#
# COMPACT_ATOMS: atom_id res chain seq x y z
N MET A 1 -16.01 18.27 -19.73
CA MET A 1 -14.93 17.82 -18.82
C MET A 1 -13.86 18.89 -18.80
N PRO A 2 -13.20 19.16 -17.65
CA PRO A 2 -12.06 20.08 -17.60
C PRO A 2 -10.94 19.64 -18.56
N ASN A 3 -10.18 20.61 -19.09
CA ASN A 3 -9.00 20.32 -19.90
C ASN A 3 -7.94 19.56 -19.08
N THR A 4 -7.18 18.69 -19.75
CA THR A 4 -6.03 18.01 -19.15
C THR A 4 -4.98 19.02 -18.73
N THR A 5 -4.47 18.90 -17.50
CA THR A 5 -3.48 19.84 -16.92
C THR A 5 -2.15 19.18 -16.60
N HIS A 6 -2.11 17.84 -16.56
CA HIS A 6 -0.91 17.07 -16.20
C HIS A 6 -0.73 15.85 -17.10
N ASN A 7 0.52 15.44 -17.32
CA ASN A 7 0.88 14.16 -17.95
C ASN A 7 2.09 13.52 -17.26
N GLU A 8 2.46 12.30 -17.67
CA GLU A 8 3.50 11.49 -17.01
C GLU A 8 4.87 12.20 -16.93
N ASN A 9 5.25 12.94 -17.99
CA ASN A 9 6.59 13.51 -18.12
C ASN A 9 6.64 15.02 -17.83
N GLY A 10 5.50 15.71 -17.84
CA GLY A 10 5.41 17.15 -18.02
C GLY A 10 5.83 17.59 -19.43
N ASP A 11 5.36 18.75 -19.87
CA ASP A 11 5.82 19.43 -21.08
C ASP A 11 5.56 20.95 -20.98
N LEU A 12 5.66 21.68 -22.10
CA LEU A 12 5.46 23.14 -22.13
C LEU A 12 4.05 23.58 -21.71
N THR A 13 3.04 22.72 -21.85
CA THR A 13 1.64 23.05 -21.58
C THR A 13 1.03 22.25 -20.44
N HIS A 14 1.68 21.15 -20.01
CA HIS A 14 1.22 20.27 -18.93
C HIS A 14 2.27 20.13 -17.83
N LYS A 15 1.79 20.12 -16.59
CA LYS A 15 2.64 19.77 -15.44
C LYS A 15 2.91 18.27 -15.40
N LYS A 16 4.02 17.87 -14.78
CA LYS A 16 4.27 16.45 -14.47
C LYS A 16 3.24 15.95 -13.44
N TRP A 17 2.78 14.70 -13.57
CA TRP A 17 1.96 14.05 -12.55
C TRP A 17 2.59 14.15 -11.15
N LEU A 18 1.76 14.45 -10.16
CA LEU A 18 2.16 14.42 -8.76
C LEU A 18 2.45 12.97 -8.37
N THR A 19 3.64 12.76 -7.82
CA THR A 19 4.09 11.45 -7.35
C THR A 19 3.63 11.19 -5.91
N LEU A 20 3.66 9.93 -5.48
CA LEU A 20 3.45 9.58 -4.08
C LEU A 20 4.45 10.32 -3.17
N ARG A 21 5.68 10.52 -3.64
CA ARG A 21 6.72 11.27 -2.92
C ARG A 21 6.33 12.73 -2.72
N ASP A 22 5.77 13.37 -3.75
CA ASP A 22 5.30 14.77 -3.64
C ASP A 22 4.17 14.90 -2.61
N ALA A 23 3.30 13.89 -2.52
CA ALA A 23 2.14 13.92 -1.63
C ALA A 23 2.49 13.64 -0.16
N ILE A 24 3.25 12.58 0.13
CA ILE A 24 3.45 12.10 1.51
C ILE A 24 4.92 11.99 1.94
N GLY A 25 5.88 12.27 1.05
CA GLY A 25 7.31 12.01 1.28
C GLY A 25 7.94 12.82 2.42
N ASN A 26 7.32 13.93 2.82
CA ASN A 26 7.81 14.80 3.90
C ASN A 26 7.07 14.60 5.23
N LEU A 27 6.14 13.65 5.30
CA LEU A 27 5.40 13.37 6.54
C LEU A 27 6.31 12.65 7.55
N PRO A 28 6.06 12.80 8.86
CA PRO A 28 6.82 12.11 9.87
C PRO A 28 6.86 10.58 9.65
N PRO A 29 7.97 9.90 9.96
CA PRO A 29 8.03 8.46 9.79
C PRO A 29 7.19 7.75 10.87
N LEU A 30 6.64 6.60 10.48
CA LEU A 30 5.95 5.64 11.34
C LEU A 30 6.54 4.24 11.10
N ASP A 31 6.29 3.33 12.03
CA ASP A 31 6.59 1.91 11.89
C ASP A 31 5.43 1.08 12.44
N ALA A 32 5.13 -0.09 11.86
CA ALA A 32 3.99 -0.91 12.32
C ALA A 32 4.34 -1.76 13.56
N ILE A 33 5.15 -1.23 14.46
CA ILE A 33 5.48 -1.85 15.75
C ILE A 33 4.97 -0.96 16.88
N GLU A 34 4.66 -1.59 18.02
CA GLU A 34 4.14 -0.90 19.19
C GLU A 34 5.07 0.25 19.64
N GLY A 35 4.47 1.40 19.93
CA GLY A 35 5.19 2.61 20.35
C GLY A 35 5.83 3.41 19.21
N LYS A 36 5.73 2.94 17.96
CA LYS A 36 6.17 3.67 16.75
C LYS A 36 5.07 3.79 15.68
N ASN A 37 3.88 3.28 15.96
CA ASN A 37 2.77 3.16 15.02
C ASN A 37 1.87 4.39 14.97
N ASP A 38 2.16 5.44 15.74
CA ASP A 38 1.49 6.73 15.64
C ASP A 38 2.44 7.91 15.85
N ARG A 39 2.00 9.06 15.35
CA ARG A 39 2.57 10.40 15.58
C ARG A 39 1.42 11.37 15.80
N THR A 40 0.65 11.10 16.84
CA THR A 40 -0.50 11.94 17.26
C THR A 40 -0.09 13.36 17.67
N ASP A 41 1.18 13.56 18.04
CA ASP A 41 1.80 14.87 18.24
C ASP A 41 1.86 15.71 16.95
N PHE A 42 1.89 15.07 15.79
CA PHE A 42 1.86 15.72 14.48
C PHE A 42 0.44 15.84 13.94
N ASN A 43 -0.31 14.74 13.91
CA ASN A 43 -1.70 14.71 13.46
C ASN A 43 -2.43 13.51 14.07
N GLN A 44 -3.64 13.74 14.58
CA GLN A 44 -4.46 12.70 15.23
C GLN A 44 -4.64 11.44 14.38
N PHE A 45 -4.73 11.58 13.05
CA PHE A 45 -4.93 10.47 12.11
C PHE A 45 -3.62 9.90 11.53
N HIS A 46 -2.46 10.41 11.95
CA HIS A 46 -1.18 9.87 11.50
C HIS A 46 -0.76 8.68 12.34
N ARG A 47 -1.49 7.58 12.14
CA ARG A 47 -1.34 6.29 12.81
C ARG A 47 -1.61 5.12 11.88
N VAL A 48 -1.03 3.97 12.19
CA VAL A 48 -1.15 2.71 11.46
C VAL A 48 -1.42 1.54 12.42
N PRO A 49 -2.04 0.45 11.94
CA PRO A 49 -2.18 -0.77 12.73
C PRO A 49 -0.81 -1.39 13.07
N ILE A 50 -0.69 -1.96 14.26
CA ILE A 50 0.45 -2.79 14.64
C ILE A 50 0.41 -4.08 13.81
N MET A 51 1.56 -4.46 13.26
CA MET A 51 1.69 -5.60 12.37
C MET A 51 2.18 -6.84 13.11
N ASP A 52 1.56 -7.98 12.78
CA ASP A 52 2.04 -9.30 13.23
C ASP A 52 3.53 -9.49 12.88
N PRO A 53 4.38 -9.99 13.80
CA PRO A 53 5.82 -10.12 13.59
C PRO A 53 6.21 -10.91 12.33
N LYS A 54 5.44 -11.94 11.96
CA LYS A 54 5.70 -12.73 10.76
C LYS A 54 5.45 -11.91 9.50
N LYS A 55 4.35 -11.16 9.47
CA LYS A 55 4.04 -10.23 8.38
C LYS A 55 5.08 -9.11 8.30
N TYR A 56 5.51 -8.59 9.45
CA TYR A 56 6.55 -7.58 9.53
C TYR A 56 7.85 -8.07 8.90
N GLU A 57 8.28 -9.30 9.22
CA GLU A 57 9.46 -9.91 8.63
C GLU A 57 9.35 -10.06 7.11
N TRP A 58 8.17 -10.35 6.57
CA TRP A 58 7.97 -10.35 5.13
C TRP A 58 8.15 -8.95 4.57
N ILE A 59 7.44 -7.96 5.11
CA ILE A 59 7.46 -6.59 4.58
C ILE A 59 8.85 -5.96 4.65
N ARG A 60 9.60 -6.12 5.75
CA ARG A 60 10.94 -5.53 5.88
C ARG A 60 11.96 -6.05 4.88
N ASN A 61 11.72 -7.23 4.31
CA ASN A 61 12.55 -7.81 3.25
C ASN A 61 12.01 -7.54 1.83
N THR A 62 10.84 -6.89 1.73
CA THR A 62 10.22 -6.50 0.46
C THR A 62 10.84 -5.21 -0.07
N LYS A 63 11.20 -5.20 -1.35
CA LYS A 63 11.72 -4.02 -2.05
C LYS A 63 10.59 -3.10 -2.51
N GLU A 64 10.89 -1.81 -2.67
CA GLU A 64 9.97 -0.84 -3.29
C GLU A 64 9.41 -1.38 -4.62
N GLY A 65 8.12 -1.17 -4.86
CA GLY A 65 7.47 -1.62 -6.08
C GLY A 65 7.31 -3.13 -6.24
N ASP A 66 7.78 -3.95 -5.29
CA ASP A 66 7.71 -5.41 -5.34
C ASP A 66 6.76 -5.98 -4.25
N THR A 67 6.34 -7.21 -4.45
CA THR A 67 5.51 -7.96 -3.49
C THR A 67 6.37 -8.82 -2.58
N ALA A 68 5.95 -8.99 -1.32
CA ALA A 68 6.60 -9.90 -0.39
C ALA A 68 6.66 -11.36 -0.89
N PHE A 69 5.79 -11.76 -1.81
CA PHE A 69 5.87 -13.07 -2.46
C PHE A 69 7.15 -13.23 -3.31
N ASN A 70 7.80 -12.14 -3.70
CA ASN A 70 9.02 -12.13 -4.49
C ASN A 70 10.29 -12.01 -3.64
N ASN A 71 10.17 -11.97 -2.31
CA ASN A 71 11.32 -11.88 -1.43
C ASN A 71 12.30 -13.03 -1.66
N GLN A 72 13.59 -12.73 -1.50
CA GLN A 72 14.68 -13.62 -1.85
C GLN A 72 15.42 -14.12 -0.61
N CYS A 73 16.46 -14.93 -0.79
CA CYS A 73 17.13 -15.56 0.33
C CYS A 73 17.85 -14.52 1.20
N ILE A 74 17.59 -14.57 2.50
CA ILE A 74 18.21 -13.71 3.53
C ILE A 74 19.18 -14.49 4.42
N ASN A 75 19.43 -15.77 4.13
CA ASN A 75 20.47 -16.53 4.83
C ASN A 75 21.83 -15.90 4.50
N PRO A 76 22.59 -15.40 5.50
CA PRO A 76 23.87 -14.72 5.29
C PRO A 76 24.90 -15.54 4.49
N ASN A 77 24.83 -16.87 4.58
CA ASN A 77 25.74 -17.77 3.87
C ASN A 77 25.34 -18.06 2.42
N CYS A 78 24.15 -17.63 1.98
CA CYS A 78 23.63 -17.93 0.65
C CYS A 78 23.30 -16.67 -0.14
N MET A 79 22.46 -15.79 0.42
CA MET A 79 21.99 -14.53 -0.19
C MET A 79 21.48 -14.64 -1.64
N TYR A 80 21.11 -15.85 -2.10
CA TYR A 80 20.71 -16.10 -3.49
C TYR A 80 19.44 -15.32 -3.87
N GLN A 81 19.53 -14.55 -4.97
CA GLN A 81 18.48 -13.65 -5.45
C GLN A 81 17.73 -14.17 -6.70
N GLY A 82 18.07 -15.37 -7.18
CA GLY A 82 17.50 -15.95 -8.41
C GLY A 82 16.37 -16.93 -8.19
N ASN A 83 15.71 -16.93 -7.02
CA ASN A 83 14.59 -17.86 -6.78
C ASN A 83 13.40 -17.43 -7.63
N ALA A 84 12.65 -18.41 -8.16
CA ALA A 84 11.46 -18.13 -8.96
C ALA A 84 10.51 -17.14 -8.24
N LYS A 85 10.04 -16.17 -9.02
CA LYS A 85 9.15 -15.08 -8.57
C LYS A 85 7.69 -15.46 -8.74
N HIS A 86 6.85 -14.86 -7.91
CA HIS A 86 5.40 -14.97 -8.01
C HIS A 86 4.89 -14.25 -9.25
N GLY A 87 3.91 -14.85 -9.91
CA GLY A 87 3.34 -14.35 -11.16
C GLY A 87 1.87 -14.70 -11.27
N THR A 88 1.26 -14.23 -12.35
CA THR A 88 -0.13 -14.51 -12.70
C THR A 88 -0.21 -15.56 -13.80
N LYS A 89 -1.17 -16.48 -13.71
CA LYS A 89 -1.56 -17.39 -14.79
C LYS A 89 -2.95 -16.99 -15.27
N TYR A 90 -3.14 -16.82 -16.57
CA TYR A 90 -4.46 -16.64 -17.16
C TYR A 90 -5.04 -18.00 -17.49
N VAL A 91 -6.17 -18.35 -16.88
CA VAL A 91 -6.85 -19.63 -17.08
C VAL A 91 -8.32 -19.34 -17.31
N ASP A 92 -8.84 -19.70 -18.48
CA ASP A 92 -10.24 -19.49 -18.89
C ASP A 92 -10.68 -18.02 -18.83
N GLY A 93 -9.80 -17.09 -19.20
CA GLY A 93 -10.05 -15.64 -19.13
C GLY A 93 -10.00 -15.05 -17.72
N ILE A 94 -9.75 -15.87 -16.68
CA ILE A 94 -9.65 -15.44 -15.29
C ILE A 94 -8.17 -15.34 -14.90
N ASN A 95 -7.79 -14.20 -14.32
CA ASN A 95 -6.46 -14.03 -13.73
C ASN A 95 -6.37 -14.80 -12.42
N LYS A 96 -5.47 -15.80 -12.35
CA LYS A 96 -5.22 -16.63 -11.17
C LYS A 96 -3.78 -16.42 -10.70
N PHE A 97 -3.57 -16.43 -9.39
CA PHE A 97 -2.23 -16.40 -8.81
C PHE A 97 -1.47 -17.70 -9.07
N ASN A 98 -0.14 -17.63 -9.18
CA ASN A 98 0.69 -18.82 -9.34
C ASN A 98 0.84 -19.57 -7.99
N THR A 99 0.53 -20.87 -7.98
CA THR A 99 0.71 -21.75 -6.81
C THR A 99 2.10 -22.36 -6.69
N GLU A 100 2.94 -22.24 -7.70
CA GLU A 100 4.27 -22.87 -7.78
C GLU A 100 5.40 -21.96 -7.26
N THR A 101 5.06 -20.84 -6.63
CA THR A 101 6.07 -19.95 -6.05
C THR A 101 6.81 -20.67 -4.92
N PRO A 102 8.15 -20.82 -5.00
CA PRO A 102 8.90 -21.58 -4.03
C PRO A 102 8.88 -20.87 -2.68
N LEU A 103 8.68 -21.65 -1.61
CA LEU A 103 8.70 -21.14 -0.25
C LEU A 103 10.12 -21.18 0.37
N TYR A 104 10.95 -22.08 -0.12
CA TYR A 104 12.33 -22.27 0.32
C TYR A 104 13.29 -21.83 -0.79
N CYS A 105 14.48 -21.42 -0.40
CA CYS A 105 15.52 -21.03 -1.33
C CYS A 105 15.94 -22.23 -2.18
N GLU A 106 15.93 -22.08 -3.49
CA GLU A 106 16.27 -23.14 -4.45
C GLU A 106 17.76 -23.52 -4.38
N LYS A 107 18.61 -22.65 -3.82
CA LYS A 107 20.06 -22.89 -3.68
C LYS A 107 20.43 -23.56 -2.35
N CYS A 108 19.86 -23.12 -1.22
CA CYS A 108 20.30 -23.57 0.11
C CYS A 108 19.19 -24.17 0.99
N GLY A 109 17.94 -24.25 0.50
CA GLY A 109 16.81 -24.79 1.25
C GLY A 109 16.31 -23.95 2.43
N SER A 110 16.92 -22.79 2.72
CA SER A 110 16.45 -21.91 3.79
C SER A 110 15.08 -21.31 3.48
N LEU A 111 14.24 -21.11 4.50
CA LEU A 111 12.93 -20.47 4.35
C LEU A 111 13.09 -19.04 3.81
N LEU A 112 12.36 -18.70 2.75
CA LEU A 112 12.30 -17.35 2.22
C LEU A 112 11.30 -16.52 3.06
N PRO A 113 11.54 -15.21 3.27
CA PRO A 113 10.63 -14.35 4.02
C PRO A 113 9.42 -13.96 3.16
N ARG A 114 8.65 -14.96 2.73
CA ARG A 114 7.48 -14.84 1.85
C ARG A 114 6.19 -15.14 2.63
N PRO A 115 5.04 -14.53 2.25
CA PRO A 115 3.75 -14.81 2.86
C PRO A 115 3.41 -16.30 2.86
N SER A 116 3.29 -16.85 4.06
CA SER A 116 3.13 -18.29 4.28
C SER A 116 2.20 -18.59 5.44
N THR A 117 1.50 -19.72 5.35
CA THR A 117 0.56 -20.20 6.36
C THR A 117 0.75 -21.69 6.60
N VAL A 118 0.32 -22.16 7.78
CA VAL A 118 0.33 -23.59 8.11
C VAL A 118 -0.92 -24.23 7.54
N ASP A 119 -0.74 -25.29 6.78
CA ASP A 119 -1.86 -26.07 6.28
C ASP A 119 -2.52 -26.85 7.42
N LYS A 120 -3.82 -26.61 7.66
CA LYS A 120 -4.55 -27.20 8.80
C LYS A 120 -4.66 -28.73 8.74
N LYS A 121 -4.57 -29.34 7.55
CA LYS A 121 -4.70 -30.80 7.39
C LYS A 121 -3.35 -31.49 7.57
N THR A 122 -2.29 -30.91 7.02
CA THR A 122 -0.96 -31.55 6.98
C THR A 122 0.00 -31.04 8.05
N GLY A 123 -0.30 -29.91 8.69
CA GLY A 123 0.60 -29.22 9.63
C GLY A 123 1.84 -28.60 8.96
N LYS A 124 1.98 -28.70 7.64
CA LYS A 124 3.15 -28.20 6.91
C LYS A 124 2.99 -26.73 6.52
N LEU A 125 4.10 -26.01 6.51
CA LEU A 125 4.14 -24.64 6.02
C LEU A 125 3.98 -24.62 4.50
N ARG A 126 3.09 -23.76 3.99
CA ARG A 126 2.88 -23.54 2.56
C ARG A 126 2.78 -22.05 2.24
N ILE A 127 3.04 -21.71 0.99
CA ILE A 127 2.85 -20.34 0.50
C ILE A 127 1.36 -19.96 0.55
N MET A 128 1.09 -18.70 0.90
CA MET A 128 -0.27 -18.17 0.84
C MET A 128 -0.72 -18.02 -0.61
N LYS A 129 -2.03 -18.14 -0.81
CA LYS A 129 -2.68 -17.82 -2.07
C LYS A 129 -2.94 -16.32 -2.09
N GLY A 130 -2.45 -15.59 -3.08
CA GLY A 130 -2.64 -14.14 -3.17
C GLY A 130 -2.21 -13.62 -4.54
N PHE A 131 -2.80 -12.52 -4.98
CA PHE A 131 -2.43 -11.89 -6.26
C PHE A 131 -1.05 -11.23 -6.17
N THR A 132 -0.44 -10.92 -7.32
CA THR A 132 0.82 -10.18 -7.41
C THR A 132 0.76 -8.76 -6.83
N SER A 133 -0.45 -8.24 -6.62
CA SER A 133 -0.68 -6.96 -5.95
C SER A 133 -0.67 -7.07 -4.42
N ALA A 134 -0.88 -8.24 -3.82
CA ALA A 134 -0.93 -8.37 -2.36
C ALA A 134 0.47 -8.24 -1.73
N TYR A 135 0.56 -7.67 -0.53
CA TYR A 135 1.82 -7.43 0.19
C TYR A 135 2.83 -6.63 -0.64
N LYS A 136 2.34 -5.75 -1.52
CA LYS A 136 3.15 -4.99 -2.46
C LYS A 136 3.43 -3.59 -1.92
N ARG A 137 4.70 -3.19 -2.01
CA ARG A 137 5.14 -1.82 -1.74
C ARG A 137 4.77 -0.91 -2.90
N MET A 138 4.29 0.28 -2.54
CA MET A 138 4.08 1.36 -3.49
C MET A 138 5.43 1.84 -4.05
N ASN A 139 5.37 2.58 -5.15
CA ASN A 139 6.54 3.25 -5.73
C ASN A 139 6.44 4.73 -5.41
N TRP A 140 7.56 5.34 -5.03
CA TRP A 140 7.63 6.75 -4.68
C TRP A 140 7.39 7.66 -5.87
N ASP A 141 7.97 7.32 -7.03
CA ASP A 141 8.15 8.25 -8.14
C ASP A 141 7.02 8.17 -9.19
N ILE A 142 5.89 7.54 -8.83
CA ILE A 142 4.65 7.51 -9.62
C ILE A 142 3.45 7.89 -8.74
N PRO A 143 2.29 8.26 -9.32
CA PRO A 143 1.07 8.51 -8.56
C PRO A 143 0.64 7.31 -7.70
N ALA A 144 -0.04 7.60 -6.59
CA ALA A 144 -0.62 6.58 -5.73
C ALA A 144 -1.65 5.72 -6.49
N SER A 145 -1.70 4.42 -6.19
CA SER A 145 -2.76 3.54 -6.66
C SER A 145 -4.09 3.84 -5.95
N THR A 146 -5.22 3.53 -6.60
CA THR A 146 -6.58 3.75 -6.08
C THR A 146 -6.76 3.18 -4.67
N LEU A 147 -7.05 4.03 -3.70
CA LEU A 147 -7.31 3.59 -2.32
C LEU A 147 -8.67 2.89 -2.23
N THR A 148 -8.75 1.87 -1.40
CA THR A 148 -9.99 1.15 -1.07
C THR A 148 -10.14 1.12 0.45
N MET A 149 -11.30 0.72 0.96
CA MET A 149 -11.52 0.54 2.40
C MET A 149 -10.49 -0.39 3.08
N ASN A 150 -9.82 -1.25 2.30
CA ASN A 150 -8.84 -2.20 2.81
C ASN A 150 -7.39 -1.69 2.80
N PHE A 151 -7.15 -0.40 2.52
CA PHE A 151 -5.80 0.18 2.54
C PHE A 151 -5.01 -0.05 3.85
N PRO A 152 -5.63 -0.21 5.04
CA PRO A 152 -4.87 -0.50 6.27
C PRO A 152 -4.28 -1.92 6.30
N TYR A 153 -4.72 -2.83 5.42
CA TYR A 153 -4.27 -4.23 5.41
C TYR A 153 -3.17 -4.47 4.38
N VAL A 154 -1.99 -4.91 4.84
CA VAL A 154 -0.86 -5.26 3.95
C VAL A 154 -1.18 -6.33 2.91
N SER A 155 -2.15 -7.20 3.15
CA SER A 155 -2.56 -8.24 2.20
C SER A 155 -3.43 -7.69 1.07
N SER A 156 -3.90 -6.45 1.17
CA SER A 156 -4.78 -5.82 0.18
C SER A 156 -3.99 -4.92 -0.74
N ASP A 157 -3.91 -5.32 -2.01
CA ASP A 157 -3.39 -4.51 -3.12
C ASP A 157 -2.03 -3.83 -2.84
N ASN A 158 -1.62 -2.91 -3.71
CA ASN A 158 -0.41 -2.13 -3.59
C ASN A 158 -0.58 -0.95 -2.62
N LYS A 159 -0.52 -1.23 -1.31
CA LYS A 159 -0.79 -0.27 -0.22
C LYS A 159 0.27 -0.22 0.88
N VAL A 160 1.36 -0.99 0.75
CA VAL A 160 2.47 -0.93 1.70
C VAL A 160 3.31 0.30 1.39
N HIS A 161 3.70 1.06 2.42
CA HIS A 161 4.52 2.25 2.25
C HIS A 161 5.81 1.92 1.46
N PRO A 162 6.29 2.79 0.56
CA PRO A 162 7.40 2.45 -0.33
C PRO A 162 8.69 2.05 0.41
N SER A 163 8.96 2.66 1.57
CA SER A 163 10.20 2.44 2.34
C SER A 163 10.01 2.06 3.83
N GLN A 164 8.79 2.17 4.38
CA GLN A 164 8.52 1.98 5.82
C GLN A 164 7.77 0.66 6.01
N ASN A 165 7.96 -0.04 7.12
CA ASN A 165 7.43 -1.40 7.32
C ASN A 165 5.97 -1.40 7.81
N ARG A 166 5.09 -0.75 7.05
CA ARG A 166 3.70 -0.47 7.41
C ARG A 166 2.84 -0.22 6.16
N THR A 167 1.52 -0.20 6.34
CA THR A 167 0.60 0.39 5.36
C THR A 167 0.59 1.91 5.45
N LEU A 168 -0.21 2.56 4.59
CA LEU A 168 -0.47 3.99 4.69
C LEU A 168 -1.20 4.32 6.00
N SER A 169 -0.84 5.44 6.62
CA SER A 169 -1.60 5.99 7.74
C SER A 169 -2.94 6.54 7.26
N ILE A 170 -3.89 6.74 8.19
CA ILE A 170 -5.17 7.36 7.85
C ILE A 170 -4.94 8.78 7.28
N TYR A 171 -4.05 9.56 7.90
CA TYR A 171 -3.71 10.90 7.39
C TYR A 171 -3.08 10.90 5.99
N GLU A 172 -2.13 10.00 5.70
CA GLU A 172 -1.59 9.81 4.34
C GLU A 172 -2.70 9.51 3.33
N ALA A 173 -3.66 8.65 3.70
CA ALA A 173 -4.80 8.34 2.85
C ALA A 173 -5.72 9.56 2.63
N MET A 174 -5.91 10.42 3.64
CA MET A 174 -6.62 11.70 3.49
C MET A 174 -5.91 12.66 2.55
N VAL A 175 -4.58 12.74 2.60
CA VAL A 175 -3.77 13.55 1.68
C VAL A 175 -3.94 13.06 0.25
N LEU A 176 -3.83 11.74 0.04
CA LEU A 176 -3.98 11.13 -1.29
C LEU A 176 -5.40 11.29 -1.86
N GLN A 177 -6.43 11.24 -1.00
CA GLN A 177 -7.81 11.54 -1.39
C GLN A 177 -8.11 13.05 -1.45
N THR A 178 -7.12 13.93 -1.27
CA THR A 178 -7.26 15.40 -1.24
C THR A 178 -8.19 15.94 -0.15
N ILE A 179 -8.63 15.10 0.80
CA ILE A 179 -9.53 15.50 1.90
C ILE A 179 -8.83 16.52 2.81
N SER A 180 -7.53 16.36 3.03
CA SER A 180 -6.73 17.26 3.88
C SER A 180 -6.59 18.69 3.34
N GLU A 181 -6.94 18.94 2.07
CA GLU A 181 -6.91 20.28 1.47
C GLU A 181 -8.17 21.11 1.80
N TYR A 182 -9.20 20.47 2.36
CA TYR A 182 -10.49 21.09 2.62
C TYR A 182 -10.70 21.29 4.11
N ASN A 183 -11.50 22.32 4.46
CA ASN A 183 -11.93 22.54 5.84
C ASN A 183 -12.99 21.49 6.23
N PHE A 184 -12.53 20.28 6.50
CA PHE A 184 -13.33 19.13 6.89
C PHE A 184 -12.67 18.43 8.07
N SER A 185 -13.47 18.02 9.05
CA SER A 185 -13.00 17.28 10.23
C SER A 185 -13.88 16.08 10.50
N PHE A 186 -13.25 14.95 10.81
CA PHE A 186 -13.88 13.71 11.26
C PHE A 186 -14.23 13.80 12.76
N ILE A 187 -15.04 14.79 13.13
CA ILE A 187 -15.48 15.08 14.50
C ILE A 187 -17.01 15.09 14.54
N GLU A 188 -17.58 14.41 15.52
CA GLU A 188 -19.01 14.42 15.84
C GLU A 188 -19.20 14.85 17.29
N GLY A 189 -19.88 15.99 17.49
CA GLY A 189 -19.90 16.68 18.78
C GLY A 189 -18.49 17.10 19.21
N ASP A 190 -18.06 16.64 20.38
CA ASP A 190 -16.72 16.93 20.94
C ASP A 190 -15.73 15.76 20.76
N LYS A 191 -16.04 14.78 19.91
CA LYS A 191 -15.24 13.55 19.76
C LYS A 191 -14.88 13.27 18.31
N TYR A 192 -13.70 12.72 18.11
CA TYR A 192 -13.34 12.12 16.83
C TYR A 192 -14.20 10.89 16.57
N VAL A 193 -14.63 10.73 15.32
CA VAL A 193 -15.31 9.50 14.91
C VAL A 193 -14.33 8.31 14.89
N SER A 194 -14.86 7.10 14.86
CA SER A 194 -14.04 5.87 14.86
C SER A 194 -13.14 5.77 13.62
N ASP A 195 -11.97 5.16 13.77
CA ASP A 195 -11.04 4.92 12.65
C ASP A 195 -11.68 4.13 11.53
N ASN A 196 -12.49 3.12 11.85
CA ASN A 196 -13.20 2.33 10.83
C ASN A 196 -14.10 3.21 9.96
N LEU A 197 -14.86 4.13 10.56
CA LEU A 197 -15.70 5.05 9.80
C LEU A 197 -14.88 5.99 8.92
N VAL A 198 -13.73 6.48 9.42
CA VAL A 198 -12.82 7.31 8.61
C VAL A 198 -12.27 6.52 7.42
N ILE A 199 -11.80 5.29 7.66
CA ILE A 199 -11.24 4.39 6.65
C ILE A 199 -12.27 4.05 5.58
N GLU A 200 -13.49 3.69 5.98
CA GLU A 200 -14.60 3.40 5.07
C GLU A 200 -14.95 4.63 4.23
N THR A 201 -15.06 5.80 4.87
CA THR A 201 -15.32 7.07 4.17
C THR A 201 -14.25 7.36 3.12
N ILE A 202 -12.96 7.27 3.48
CA ILE A 202 -11.83 7.50 2.56
C ILE A 202 -11.84 6.49 1.40
N GLY A 203 -12.17 5.22 1.68
CA GLY A 203 -12.13 4.13 0.72
C GLY A 203 -13.26 4.16 -0.31
N GLU A 204 -14.43 4.68 0.06
CA GLU A 204 -15.63 4.75 -0.79
C GLU A 204 -15.83 6.12 -1.46
N SER A 205 -15.19 7.17 -0.94
CA SER A 205 -15.41 8.54 -1.43
C SER A 205 -14.70 8.84 -2.74
N VAL A 206 -15.28 9.77 -3.49
CA VAL A 206 -14.62 10.45 -4.61
C VAL A 206 -13.75 11.59 -4.05
N PRO A 207 -12.49 11.78 -4.51
CA PRO A 207 -11.64 12.86 -4.03
C PRO A 207 -12.33 14.24 -4.16
N PRO A 208 -12.41 15.06 -3.09
CA PRO A 208 -13.10 16.35 -3.15
C PRO A 208 -12.52 17.31 -4.20
N ARG A 209 -11.20 17.26 -4.44
CA ARG A 209 -10.55 18.06 -5.48
C ARG A 209 -11.08 17.76 -6.88
N LEU A 210 -11.41 16.50 -7.17
CA LEU A 210 -12.00 16.12 -8.45
C LEU A 210 -13.37 16.77 -8.62
N ILE A 211 -14.22 16.72 -7.59
CA ILE A 211 -15.55 17.33 -7.61
C ILE A 211 -15.46 18.84 -7.80
N ASP A 212 -14.58 19.52 -7.07
CA ASP A 212 -14.37 20.97 -7.17
C ASP A 212 -13.96 21.39 -8.60
N LEU A 213 -13.04 20.66 -9.23
CA LEU A 213 -12.63 20.91 -10.62
C LEU A 213 -13.78 20.73 -11.61
N ILE A 214 -14.61 19.69 -11.44
CA ILE A 214 -15.77 19.45 -12.31
C ILE A 214 -16.81 20.57 -12.14
N VAL A 215 -17.17 20.92 -10.91
CA VAL A 215 -18.19 21.93 -10.63
C VAL A 215 -17.77 23.32 -11.11
N ARG A 216 -16.49 23.72 -10.90
CA ARG A 216 -15.98 24.98 -11.48
C ARG A 216 -16.07 25.01 -12.99
N ASN A 217 -15.75 23.89 -13.64
CA ASN A 217 -15.89 23.80 -15.09
C ASN A 217 -17.35 23.93 -15.54
N ILE A 218 -18.31 23.37 -14.79
CA ILE A 218 -19.74 23.51 -15.09
C ILE A 218 -20.20 24.96 -14.93
N LYS A 219 -19.77 25.65 -13.87
CA LYS A 219 -20.15 27.05 -13.60
C LYS A 219 -19.55 28.07 -14.56
N ASN A 220 -18.45 27.71 -15.22
CA ASN A 220 -17.74 28.56 -16.18
C ASN A 220 -18.18 28.30 -17.64
N ILE A 221 -19.18 27.44 -17.85
CA ILE A 221 -19.95 27.32 -19.10
C ILE A 221 -21.07 28.35 -19.07
#